data_AF-A0A968CNE1-F1
#
_entry.id   AF-A0A968CNE1-F1
#
_cell.length_a   1.000
_cell.length_b   1.000
_cell.length_c   1.000
_cell.angle_alpha   90.00
_cell.angle_beta   90.00
_cell.angle_gamma   90.00
#
_symmetry.space_group_name_H-M   'P 1'
#
loop_
_entity.id
_entity.type
_entity.pdbx_description
1 polymer ?
#
loop_
_entity_poly.entity_id
_entity_poly.type
_entity_poly.pdbx_seq_one_letter_code
_entity_poly.pdbx_strand_id
1 'polypeptide(L)'
;NKEKIDEISKLGYLFVEGDATRDEILLTAGIKRAKGLVTVLATDAENVFTTLSAKELNPDIFAVSRAIEDETEIKLIRAGANRIVKPYEIGASRMVHLLTRPGVVDF
;
A
#
# COMPACT_ATOMS: atom_id res chain seq x y z
N ASN A 1 -16.84 3.17 -4.64
CA ASN A 1 -17.35 2.22 -3.61
C ASN A 1 -18.09 3.03 -2.57
N LYS A 2 -19.42 3.10 -2.67
CA LYS A 2 -20.23 4.11 -1.96
C LYS A 2 -20.23 3.90 -0.44
N GLU A 3 -20.24 2.66 0.03
CA GLU A 3 -20.22 2.32 1.45
C GLU A 3 -18.91 2.74 2.11
N LYS A 4 -17.76 2.42 1.48
CA LYS A 4 -16.44 2.85 1.98
C LYS A 4 -16.29 4.38 1.99
N ILE A 5 -16.85 5.06 1.00
CA ILE A 5 -16.81 6.53 0.95
C ILE A 5 -17.60 7.13 2.11
N ASP A 6 -18.78 6.58 2.42
CA ASP A 6 -19.59 7.04 3.55
C ASP A 6 -18.87 6.80 4.89
N GLU A 7 -18.22 5.66 5.06
CA GLU A 7 -17.39 5.36 6.24
C GLU A 7 -16.22 6.34 6.41
N ILE A 8 -15.43 6.55 5.35
CA ILE A 8 -14.29 7.47 5.37
C ILE A 8 -14.74 8.92 5.62
N SER A 9 -15.89 9.31 5.05
CA SER A 9 -16.54 10.61 5.29
C SER A 9 -16.95 10.78 6.75
N LYS A 10 -17.57 9.76 7.36
CA LYS A 10 -17.95 9.76 8.79
C LYS A 10 -16.74 9.87 9.72
N LEU A 11 -15.60 9.31 9.32
CA LEU A 11 -14.33 9.44 10.05
C LEU A 11 -13.66 10.81 9.87
N GLY A 12 -14.22 11.68 9.03
CA GLY A 12 -13.69 13.03 8.78
C GLY A 12 -12.42 13.04 7.92
N TYR A 13 -12.15 11.94 7.20
CA TYR A 13 -10.98 11.87 6.31
C TYR A 13 -11.29 12.45 4.94
N LEU A 14 -10.28 13.10 4.34
CA LEU A 14 -10.34 13.52 2.94
C LEU A 14 -10.21 12.31 2.03
N PHE A 15 -11.02 12.28 0.98
CA PHE A 15 -10.99 11.21 -0.02
C PHE A 15 -11.14 11.77 -1.43
N VAL A 16 -10.68 10.99 -2.40
CA VAL A 16 -10.94 11.20 -3.82
C VAL A 16 -11.64 9.94 -4.34
N GLU A 17 -12.83 10.09 -4.91
CA GLU A 17 -13.50 8.98 -5.57
C GLU A 17 -12.90 8.78 -6.96
N GLY A 18 -12.28 7.62 -7.18
CA GLY A 18 -11.68 7.27 -8.46
C GLY A 18 -10.87 5.98 -8.39
N ASP A 19 -10.38 5.56 -9.53
CA ASP A 19 -9.45 4.44 -9.67
C ASP A 19 -8.01 4.92 -9.45
N ALA A 20 -7.38 4.47 -8.38
CA ALA A 20 -6.02 4.87 -8.01
C ALA A 20 -4.92 4.32 -8.95
N THR A 21 -5.27 3.47 -9.91
CA THR A 21 -4.36 3.14 -11.03
C THR A 21 -4.27 4.29 -12.03
N ARG A 22 -5.24 5.20 -12.10
CA ARG A 22 -5.24 6.31 -13.08
C ARG A 22 -4.45 7.52 -12.56
N ASP A 23 -3.49 7.99 -13.34
CA ASP A 23 -2.65 9.15 -13.01
C ASP A 23 -3.44 10.41 -12.65
N GLU A 24 -4.54 10.68 -13.36
CA GLU A 24 -5.44 11.81 -13.09
C GLU A 24 -6.04 11.78 -11.67
N ILE A 25 -6.29 10.58 -11.12
CA ILE A 25 -6.81 10.41 -9.76
C ILE A 25 -5.70 10.67 -8.75
N LEU A 26 -4.47 10.22 -9.02
CA LEU A 26 -3.30 10.54 -8.19
C LEU A 26 -3.00 12.04 -8.18
N LEU A 27 -3.11 12.70 -9.34
CA LEU A 27 -2.97 14.15 -9.47
C LEU A 27 -4.03 14.89 -8.65
N THR A 28 -5.28 14.47 -8.76
CA THR A 28 -6.40 15.03 -7.97
C THR A 28 -6.17 14.84 -6.47
N ALA A 29 -5.65 13.68 -6.06
CA ALA A 29 -5.26 13.39 -4.68
C ALA A 29 -4.02 14.18 -4.21
N GLY A 30 -3.32 14.86 -5.12
CA GLY A 30 -2.21 15.74 -4.79
C GLY A 30 -0.84 15.07 -4.75
N ILE A 31 -0.64 14.00 -5.51
CA ILE A 31 0.60 13.19 -5.48
C ILE A 31 1.88 14.01 -5.68
N LYS A 32 1.86 15.06 -6.51
CA LYS A 32 3.02 15.93 -6.80
C LYS A 32 3.61 16.65 -5.58
N ARG A 33 2.81 16.88 -4.55
CA ARG A 33 3.23 17.54 -3.29
C ARG A 33 3.21 16.59 -2.09
N ALA A 34 2.80 15.33 -2.30
CA ALA A 34 2.72 14.35 -1.24
C ALA A 34 4.12 13.95 -0.79
N LYS A 35 4.29 13.77 0.53
CA LYS A 35 5.56 13.30 1.12
C LYS A 35 5.67 11.77 1.13
N GLY A 36 4.53 11.07 1.07
CA GLY A 36 4.50 9.62 1.06
C GLY A 36 3.23 9.07 0.43
N LEU A 37 3.32 7.81 0.02
CA LEU A 37 2.24 7.03 -0.57
C LEU A 37 2.21 5.65 0.05
N VAL A 38 1.01 5.13 0.29
CA VAL A 38 0.80 3.73 0.66
C VAL A 38 -0.10 3.07 -0.38
N THR A 39 0.36 2.02 -1.06
CA THR A 39 -0.45 1.26 -2.02
C THR A 39 -0.88 -0.09 -1.44
N VAL A 40 -2.17 -0.23 -1.20
CA VAL A 40 -2.83 -1.42 -0.61
C VAL A 40 -4.06 -1.82 -1.44
N LEU A 41 -3.94 -1.77 -2.77
CA LEU A 41 -4.98 -2.13 -3.73
C LEU A 41 -5.24 -3.65 -3.70
N ALA A 42 -6.33 -4.07 -4.36
CA ALA A 42 -6.83 -5.44 -4.31
C ALA A 42 -5.80 -6.45 -4.80
N THR A 43 -5.06 -6.11 -5.84
CA THR A 43 -4.02 -6.95 -6.44
C THR A 43 -2.62 -6.35 -6.33
N ASP A 44 -1.63 -7.23 -6.38
CA ASP A 44 -0.22 -6.90 -6.43
C ASP A 44 0.15 -6.12 -7.71
N ALA A 45 -0.47 -6.46 -8.84
CA ALA A 45 -0.28 -5.77 -10.11
C ALA A 45 -0.74 -4.30 -10.06
N GLU A 46 -1.90 -4.04 -9.44
CA GLU A 46 -2.38 -2.66 -9.22
C GLU A 46 -1.43 -1.88 -8.31
N ASN A 47 -0.90 -2.51 -7.25
CA ASN A 47 0.10 -1.86 -6.40
C ASN A 47 1.38 -1.50 -7.16
N VAL A 48 1.87 -2.40 -8.04
CA VAL A 48 3.01 -2.12 -8.92
C VAL A 48 2.73 -0.92 -9.82
N PHE A 49 1.58 -0.92 -10.50
CA PHE A 49 1.22 0.14 -11.44
C PHE A 49 1.06 1.50 -10.74
N THR A 50 0.28 1.57 -9.67
CA THR A 50 0.09 2.81 -8.90
C THR A 50 1.42 3.34 -8.33
N THR A 51 2.31 2.44 -7.88
CA THR A 51 3.63 2.84 -7.37
C THR A 51 4.49 3.45 -8.48
N LEU A 52 4.51 2.82 -9.65
CA LEU A 52 5.24 3.31 -10.82
C LEU A 52 4.73 4.70 -11.24
N SER A 53 3.42 4.85 -11.46
CA SER A 53 2.79 6.14 -11.80
C SER A 53 3.12 7.22 -10.76
N ALA A 54 3.03 6.89 -9.47
CA ALA A 54 3.35 7.84 -8.42
C ALA A 54 4.81 8.30 -8.44
N LYS A 55 5.74 7.40 -8.76
CA LYS A 55 7.18 7.71 -8.88
C LYS A 55 7.51 8.50 -10.13
N GLU A 56 6.80 8.28 -11.23
CA GLU A 56 6.91 9.12 -12.43
C GLU A 56 6.38 10.55 -12.15
N LEU A 57 5.27 10.67 -11.44
CA LEU A 57 4.64 11.97 -11.13
C LEU A 57 5.35 12.74 -10.02
N ASN A 58 5.98 12.03 -9.07
CA ASN A 58 6.72 12.58 -7.94
C ASN A 58 7.91 11.64 -7.60
N PRO A 59 9.08 11.84 -8.22
CA PRO A 59 10.25 10.98 -8.00
C PRO A 59 10.71 10.87 -6.54
N ASP A 60 10.49 11.92 -5.75
CA ASP A 60 10.96 12.03 -4.36
C ASP A 60 9.96 11.45 -3.34
N ILE A 61 8.76 11.03 -3.76
CA ILE A 61 7.75 10.50 -2.84
C ILE A 61 8.24 9.25 -2.12
N PHE A 62 8.04 9.15 -0.81
CA PHE A 62 8.34 7.91 -0.08
C PHE A 62 7.20 6.92 -0.22
N ALA A 63 7.39 5.87 -1.03
CA ALA A 63 6.35 4.88 -1.33
C ALA A 63 6.51 3.61 -0.48
N VAL A 64 5.42 3.20 0.17
CA VAL A 64 5.28 1.90 0.86
C VAL A 64 4.21 1.09 0.14
N SER A 65 4.55 -0.11 -0.32
CA SER A 65 3.62 -0.92 -1.10
C SER A 65 3.39 -2.28 -0.45
N ARG A 66 2.15 -2.76 -0.52
CA ARG A 66 1.81 -4.13 -0.14
C ARG A 66 2.17 -5.09 -1.26
N ALA A 67 2.75 -6.23 -0.87
CA ALA A 67 2.89 -7.41 -1.72
C ALA A 67 2.27 -8.63 -1.03
N ILE A 68 1.71 -9.54 -1.82
CA ILE A 68 1.29 -10.87 -1.40
C ILE A 68 2.30 -11.90 -1.91
N GLU A 69 2.69 -11.81 -3.18
CA GLU A 69 3.57 -12.77 -3.84
C GLU A 69 5.04 -12.32 -3.79
N ASP A 70 5.94 -13.27 -3.62
CA ASP A 70 7.39 -13.03 -3.60
C ASP A 70 7.88 -12.42 -4.91
N GLU A 71 7.33 -12.88 -6.04
CA GLU A 71 7.69 -12.35 -7.36
C GLU A 71 7.30 -10.88 -7.55
N THR A 72 6.24 -10.43 -6.88
CA THR A 72 5.79 -9.03 -6.92
C THR A 72 6.77 -8.12 -6.20
N GLU A 73 7.41 -8.59 -5.14
CA GLU A 73 8.34 -7.78 -4.36
C GLU A 73 9.42 -7.14 -5.24
N ILE A 74 10.05 -7.93 -6.12
CA ILE A 74 11.07 -7.45 -7.06
C ILE A 74 10.47 -6.43 -8.03
N LYS A 75 9.24 -6.65 -8.52
CA LYS A 75 8.55 -5.72 -9.43
C LYS A 75 8.24 -4.39 -8.73
N LEU A 76 7.84 -4.41 -7.47
CA LEU A 76 7.59 -3.21 -6.67
C LEU A 76 8.87 -2.42 -6.38
N ILE A 77 9.98 -3.09 -6.08
CA ILE A 77 11.29 -2.43 -5.95
C ILE A 77 11.65 -1.72 -7.26
N ARG A 78 11.47 -2.40 -8.40
CA ARG A 78 11.73 -1.81 -9.73
C ARG A 78 10.78 -0.67 -10.09
N ALA A 79 9.54 -0.72 -9.63
CA ALA A 79 8.58 0.38 -9.75
C ALA A 79 8.92 1.58 -8.86
N GLY A 80 9.91 1.44 -7.96
CA GLY A 80 10.42 2.52 -7.10
C GLY A 80 9.89 2.51 -5.68
N ALA A 81 9.21 1.45 -5.22
CA ALA A 81 8.81 1.32 -3.82
C ALA A 81 10.02 1.44 -2.88
N ASN A 82 9.93 2.29 -1.86
CA ASN A 82 10.99 2.45 -0.87
C ASN A 82 10.92 1.36 0.20
N ARG A 83 9.71 0.91 0.53
CA ARG A 83 9.45 -0.18 1.47
C ARG A 83 8.35 -1.07 0.93
N ILE A 84 8.45 -2.35 1.24
CA ILE A 84 7.44 -3.34 0.90
C ILE A 84 7.00 -4.04 2.18
N VAL A 85 5.69 -4.23 2.33
CA VAL A 85 5.10 -4.97 3.44
C VAL A 85 4.43 -6.20 2.87
N LYS A 86 4.75 -7.37 3.43
CA LYS A 86 4.17 -8.68 3.10
C LYS A 86 3.36 -9.21 4.29
N PRO A 87 2.08 -8.81 4.45
CA PRO A 87 1.33 -9.06 5.67
C PRO A 87 1.19 -10.54 6.01
N TYR A 88 1.10 -11.42 5.01
CA TYR A 88 0.95 -12.85 5.23
C TYR A 88 2.24 -13.51 5.74
N GLU A 89 3.41 -13.05 5.31
CA GLU A 89 4.68 -13.54 5.87
C GLU A 89 4.86 -13.08 7.31
N ILE A 90 4.56 -11.82 7.60
CA ILE A 90 4.60 -11.26 8.95
C ILE A 90 3.62 -12.02 9.86
N GLY A 91 2.39 -12.23 9.38
CA GLY A 91 1.37 -12.99 10.08
C GLY A 91 1.78 -14.45 10.30
N ALA A 92 2.33 -15.12 9.29
CA ALA A 92 2.81 -16.50 9.38
C ALA A 92 3.94 -16.63 10.40
N SER A 93 4.93 -15.74 10.34
CA SER A 93 6.04 -15.70 11.30
C SER A 93 5.53 -15.51 12.74
N ARG A 94 4.54 -14.63 12.94
CA ARG A 94 3.90 -14.42 14.24
C ARG A 94 3.15 -15.67 14.73
N MET A 95 2.40 -16.34 13.85
CA MET A 95 1.70 -17.59 14.19
C MET A 95 2.68 -18.70 14.60
N VAL A 96 3.78 -18.87 13.86
CA VAL A 96 4.83 -19.84 14.20
C VAL A 96 5.44 -19.54 15.57
N HIS A 97 5.72 -18.27 15.87
CA HIS A 97 6.24 -17.88 17.18
C HIS A 97 5.27 -18.18 18.31
N LEU A 98 3.99 -17.87 18.14
CA LEU A 98 2.97 -18.15 19.14
C LEU A 98 2.79 -19.66 19.37
N LEU A 99 2.88 -20.47 18.30
CA LEU A 99 2.78 -21.93 18.41
C LEU A 99 4.00 -22.55 19.10
N THR A 100 5.21 -22.07 18.79
CA THR A 100 6.47 -22.66 19.30
C THR A 100 6.90 -22.10 20.64
N ARG A 101 6.46 -20.88 21.00
CA ARG A 101 6.81 -20.16 22.23
C ARG A 101 5.59 -19.46 22.83
N PRO A 102 4.57 -20.21 23.30
CA PRO A 102 3.30 -19.64 23.75
C PRO A 102 3.43 -18.74 24.99
N GLY A 103 4.49 -18.86 25.80
CA GLY A 103 4.68 -18.07 27.02
C GLY A 103 5.46 -16.76 26.87
N VAL A 104 5.82 -16.33 25.65
CA VAL A 104 6.78 -15.22 25.44
C VAL A 104 6.15 -13.99 24.77
N VAL A 105 4.86 -13.99 24.44
CA VAL A 105 4.32 -12.98 23.51
C VAL A 105 3.00 -12.37 23.97
N ASP A 106 3.08 -11.40 24.89
CA ASP A 106 2.04 -10.40 25.15
C ASP A 106 2.66 -9.00 25.06
N PHE A 107 2.47 -8.31 23.93
CA PHE A 107 2.69 -6.87 23.76
C PHE A 107 1.74 -6.35 22.70
#